data_AF-A0A3D1AAE9-F1
#
_entry.id   AF-A0A3D1AAE9-F1
#
_cell.length_a   1.000
_cell.length_b   1.000
_cell.length_c   1.000
_cell.angle_alpha   90.00
_cell.angle_beta   90.00
_cell.angle_gamma   90.00
#
_symmetry.space_group_name_H-M   'P 1'
#
loop_
_entity.id
_entity.type
_entity.pdbx_description
1 polymer ?
#
loop_
_entity_poly.entity_id
_entity_poly.type
_entity_poly.pdbx_seq_one_letter_code
_entity_poly.pdbx_strand_id
1 'polypeptide(L)'
;IAAYAKQYEDQIKAMQDDYTRKYSDLTAQGDSLTENIRILRIQEVQEIEARIQNFVPVAREEMEKKQAELIAPLQEKIQKAIDEVGAENGYTYIMSPQVMLYRGASAIDATDKVKAKLGLK
;
A
#
# COMPACT_ATOMS: atom_id res chain seq x y z
N ILE A 1 -5.23 1.11 -3.23
CA ILE A 1 -5.12 0.81 -1.78
C ILE A 1 -5.98 -0.39 -1.41
N ALA A 2 -7.30 -0.37 -1.60
CA ALA A 2 -8.18 -1.51 -1.28
C ALA A 2 -7.79 -2.84 -1.99
N ALA A 3 -7.36 -2.79 -3.25
CA ALA A 3 -6.90 -3.98 -3.98
C ALA A 3 -5.62 -4.61 -3.40
N TYR A 4 -4.68 -3.78 -2.91
CA TYR A 4 -3.43 -4.26 -2.31
C TYR A 4 -3.66 -4.86 -0.92
N ALA A 5 -4.52 -4.23 -0.11
CA ALA A 5 -4.91 -4.78 1.19
C ALA A 5 -5.51 -6.19 1.04
N LYS A 6 -6.37 -6.39 0.04
CA LYS A 6 -6.96 -7.69 -0.27
C LYS A 6 -5.90 -8.72 -0.72
N GLN A 7 -4.95 -8.32 -1.55
CA GLN A 7 -3.86 -9.22 -1.97
C GLN A 7 -3.01 -9.71 -0.79
N TYR A 8 -2.70 -8.82 0.17
CA TYR A 8 -1.98 -9.22 1.38
C TYR A 8 -2.79 -10.17 2.27
N GLU A 9 -4.09 -9.91 2.43
CA GLU A 9 -4.99 -10.80 3.17
C GLU A 9 -5.06 -12.20 2.54
N ASP A 10 -5.24 -12.27 1.21
CA ASP A 10 -5.27 -13.53 0.47
C ASP A 10 -3.94 -14.30 0.60
N GLN A 11 -2.81 -13.58 0.60
CA GLN A 11 -1.48 -14.19 0.71
C GLN A 11 -1.18 -14.70 2.12
N ILE A 12 -1.57 -13.97 3.17
CA ILE A 12 -1.47 -14.44 4.57
C ILE A 12 -2.32 -15.69 4.75
N LYS A 13 -3.55 -15.68 4.24
CA LYS A 13 -4.45 -16.83 4.32
C LYS A 13 -3.86 -18.05 3.63
N ALA A 14 -3.33 -17.90 2.42
CA ALA A 14 -2.66 -18.99 1.72
C ALA A 14 -1.47 -19.57 2.51
N MET A 15 -0.69 -18.72 3.18
CA MET A 15 0.42 -19.17 4.02
C MET A 15 -0.05 -19.89 5.29
N GLN A 16 -1.13 -19.41 5.92
CA GLN A 16 -1.76 -20.07 7.07
C GLN A 16 -2.36 -21.43 6.71
N ASP A 17 -3.01 -21.53 5.55
CA ASP A 17 -3.57 -22.77 5.02
C ASP A 17 -2.44 -23.78 4.73
N ASP A 18 -1.33 -23.33 4.13
CA ASP A 18 -0.17 -24.19 3.86
C ASP A 18 0.54 -24.63 5.15
N TYR A 19 0.70 -23.74 6.13
CA TYR A 19 1.19 -24.10 7.47
C TYR A 19 0.32 -25.19 8.10
N THR A 20 -0.99 -24.99 8.12
CA THR A 20 -1.96 -25.92 8.73
C THR A 20 -1.88 -27.28 8.06
N ARG A 21 -1.81 -27.31 6.72
CA ARG A 21 -1.64 -28.55 5.95
C ARG A 21 -0.33 -29.26 6.30
N LYS A 22 0.81 -28.56 6.24
CA LYS A 22 2.13 -29.15 6.53
C LYS A 22 2.22 -29.69 7.95
N TYR A 23 1.65 -28.97 8.91
CA TYR A 23 1.58 -29.38 10.31
C TYR A 23 0.68 -30.62 10.49
N SER A 24 -0.49 -30.63 9.84
CA SER A 24 -1.38 -31.78 9.84
C SER A 24 -0.73 -33.02 9.21
N ASP A 25 -0.01 -32.86 8.10
CA ASP A 25 0.68 -33.96 7.43
C ASP A 25 1.80 -34.54 8.32
N LEU A 26 2.56 -33.67 8.98
CA LEU A 26 3.62 -34.06 9.92
C LEU A 26 3.06 -34.82 11.13
N THR A 27 1.93 -34.39 11.68
CA THR A 27 1.29 -35.04 12.83
C THR A 27 0.62 -36.37 12.45
N ALA A 28 -0.03 -36.44 11.28
CA ALA A 28 -0.71 -37.65 10.81
C ALA A 28 0.26 -38.75 10.36
N GLN A 29 1.40 -38.38 9.76
CA GLN A 29 2.34 -39.34 9.19
C GLN A 29 3.60 -39.52 10.01
N GLY A 30 3.85 -38.68 11.02
CA GLY A 30 5.11 -38.57 11.75
C GLY A 30 5.73 -39.92 12.10
N ASP A 31 4.96 -40.82 12.70
CA ASP A 31 5.44 -42.12 13.21
C ASP A 31 5.71 -43.17 12.12
N SER A 32 5.25 -42.92 10.90
CA SER A 32 5.53 -43.75 9.71
C SER A 32 6.70 -43.24 8.87
N LEU A 33 7.19 -42.02 9.14
CA LEU A 33 8.29 -41.40 8.39
C LEU A 33 9.65 -41.88 8.91
N THR A 34 10.62 -41.98 7.99
CA THR A 34 12.03 -42.11 8.37
C THR A 34 12.52 -40.83 9.03
N GLU A 35 13.53 -40.93 9.90
CA GLU A 35 14.05 -39.79 10.66
C GLU A 35 14.45 -38.61 9.76
N ASN A 36 15.12 -38.87 8.64
CA ASN A 36 15.50 -37.83 7.68
C ASN A 36 14.29 -37.10 7.09
N ILE A 37 13.21 -37.82 6.77
CA ILE A 37 12.00 -37.21 6.22
C ILE A 37 11.25 -36.44 7.31
N ARG A 38 11.20 -36.95 8.53
CA ARG A 38 10.62 -36.24 9.68
C ARG A 38 11.34 -34.92 9.94
N ILE A 39 12.67 -34.90 9.96
CA ILE A 39 13.48 -33.69 10.12
C ILE A 39 13.17 -32.67 9.02
N LEU A 40 13.12 -33.09 7.76
CA LEU A 40 12.79 -32.22 6.63
C LEU A 40 11.40 -31.58 6.79
N ARG A 41 10.39 -32.37 7.20
CA ARG A 41 9.02 -31.87 7.42
C ARG A 41 8.95 -30.88 8.58
N ILE A 42 9.70 -31.10 9.65
CA ILE A 42 9.81 -30.14 10.77
C ILE A 42 10.43 -28.82 10.27
N GLN A 43 11.49 -28.90 9.46
CA GLN A 43 12.11 -27.71 8.85
C GLN A 43 11.14 -26.96 7.96
N GLU A 44 10.39 -27.66 7.10
CA GLU A 44 9.38 -27.02 6.24
C GLU A 44 8.31 -26.26 7.05
N VAL A 45 7.85 -26.81 8.18
CA VAL A 45 6.88 -26.16 9.07
C VAL A 45 7.49 -24.91 9.73
N GLN A 46 8.72 -25.01 10.23
CA GLN A 46 9.43 -23.89 10.85
C GLN A 46 9.71 -22.77 9.84
N GLU A 47 10.07 -23.11 8.60
CA GLU A 47 10.30 -22.13 7.53
C GLU A 47 9.04 -21.36 7.20
N ILE A 48 7.89 -22.03 7.07
CA ILE A 48 6.64 -21.31 6.76
C ILE A 48 6.15 -20.49 7.95
N GLU A 49 6.37 -20.94 9.19
CA GLU A 49 6.09 -20.14 10.39
C GLU A 49 6.94 -18.85 10.40
N ALA A 50 8.25 -18.96 10.15
CA ALA A 50 9.14 -17.81 10.04
C ALA A 50 8.73 -16.87 8.89
N ARG A 51 8.31 -17.43 7.75
CA ARG A 51 7.79 -16.62 6.63
C ARG A 51 6.52 -15.87 7.02
N ILE A 52 5.57 -16.49 7.73
CA ILE A 52 4.35 -15.82 8.20
C ILE A 52 4.71 -14.65 9.13
N GLN A 53 5.61 -14.87 10.10
CA GLN A 53 6.04 -13.83 11.04
C GLN A 53 6.72 -12.65 10.33
N ASN A 54 7.56 -12.94 9.32
CA ASN A 54 8.26 -11.91 8.56
C ASN A 54 7.38 -11.21 7.51
N PHE A 55 6.32 -11.86 7.02
CA PHE A 55 5.49 -11.33 5.94
C PHE A 55 4.71 -10.08 6.37
N VAL A 56 4.15 -10.08 7.58
CA VAL A 56 3.32 -8.97 8.09
C VAL A 56 4.06 -7.61 8.10
N PRO A 57 5.26 -7.47 8.69
CA PRO A 57 5.97 -6.19 8.69
C PRO A 57 6.42 -5.77 7.29
N VAL A 58 6.89 -6.73 6.46
CA VAL A 58 7.33 -6.44 5.08
C VAL A 58 6.15 -5.96 4.22
N ALA A 59 5.01 -6.63 4.29
CA ALA A 59 3.78 -6.25 3.61
C ALA A 59 3.34 -4.83 3.98
N ARG A 60 3.46 -4.46 5.26
CA ARG A 60 3.12 -3.11 5.74
C ARG A 60 4.05 -2.05 5.15
N GLU A 61 5.35 -2.30 5.15
CA GLU A 61 6.35 -1.39 4.58
C GLU A 61 6.16 -1.22 3.07
N GLU A 62 5.93 -2.32 2.35
CA GLU A 62 5.66 -2.26 0.91
C GLU A 62 4.38 -1.51 0.59
N MET A 63 3.32 -1.67 1.39
CA MET A 63 2.08 -0.93 1.21
C MET A 63 2.30 0.58 1.36
N GLU A 64 3.06 1.01 2.37
CA GLU A 64 3.41 2.42 2.59
C GLU A 64 4.24 2.98 1.42
N LYS A 65 5.24 2.22 0.94
CA LYS A 65 6.03 2.58 -0.25
C LYS A 65 5.16 2.70 -1.48
N LYS A 66 4.27 1.72 -1.72
CA LYS A 66 3.37 1.73 -2.89
C LYS A 66 2.39 2.89 -2.82
N GLN A 67 1.89 3.21 -1.63
CA GLN A 67 1.05 4.39 -1.43
C GLN A 67 1.82 5.67 -1.79
N ALA A 68 3.06 5.82 -1.32
CA ALA A 68 3.90 6.97 -1.67
C ALA A 68 4.19 7.03 -3.18
N GLU A 69 4.55 5.92 -3.82
CA GLU A 69 4.77 5.81 -5.26
C GLU A 69 3.54 6.19 -6.10
N LEU A 70 2.34 5.85 -5.64
CA LEU A 70 1.10 6.20 -6.34
C LEU A 70 0.70 7.67 -6.12
N ILE A 71 1.06 8.24 -4.97
CA ILE A 71 0.76 9.63 -4.63
C ILE A 71 1.73 10.60 -5.31
N ALA A 72 3.01 10.26 -5.42
CA ALA A 72 4.03 11.11 -6.03
C ALA A 72 3.66 11.64 -7.44
N PRO A 73 3.25 10.80 -8.42
CA PRO A 73 2.86 11.28 -9.74
C PRO A 73 1.54 12.06 -9.72
N LEU A 74 0.67 11.81 -8.73
CA LEU A 74 -0.53 12.61 -8.54
C LEU A 74 -0.18 14.01 -8.05
N GLN A 75 0.76 14.12 -7.10
CA GLN A 75 1.28 15.41 -6.64
C GLN A 75 1.91 16.20 -7.78
N GLU A 76 2.72 15.56 -8.63
CA GLU A 76 3.32 16.21 -9.80
C GLU A 76 2.25 16.71 -10.78
N LYS A 77 1.22 15.91 -11.06
CA LYS A 77 0.08 16.33 -11.91
C LYS A 77 -0.67 17.50 -11.31
N ILE A 78 -0.93 17.48 -10.00
CA ILE A 78 -1.59 18.58 -9.29
C ILE A 78 -0.74 19.84 -9.36
N GLN A 79 0.57 19.74 -9.09
CA GLN A 79 1.47 20.89 -9.16
C GLN A 79 1.50 21.49 -10.56
N LYS A 80 1.62 20.64 -11.59
CA LYS A 80 1.58 21.10 -12.99
C LYS A 80 0.26 21.81 -13.33
N ALA A 81 -0.88 21.27 -12.88
CA ALA A 81 -2.17 21.90 -13.06
C ALA A 81 -2.28 23.25 -12.33
N ILE A 82 -1.73 23.35 -11.12
CA ILE A 82 -1.63 24.60 -10.35
C ILE A 82 -0.78 25.63 -11.11
N ASP A 83 0.39 25.23 -11.62
CA ASP A 83 1.31 26.09 -12.36
C ASP A 83 0.66 26.63 -13.64
N GLU A 84 -0.02 25.76 -14.40
CA GLU A 84 -0.77 26.15 -15.61
C GLU A 84 -1.88 27.14 -15.27
N VAL A 85 -2.68 26.88 -14.23
CA VAL A 85 -3.74 27.81 -13.80
C VAL A 85 -3.16 29.15 -13.35
N GLY A 86 -2.07 29.13 -12.59
CA GLY A 86 -1.40 30.34 -12.13
C GLY A 86 -0.90 31.19 -13.28
N ALA A 87 -0.22 30.57 -14.26
CA ALA A 87 0.27 31.24 -15.45
C ALA A 87 -0.86 31.79 -16.33
N GLU A 88 -1.89 30.99 -16.62
CA GLU A 88 -3.01 31.38 -17.50
C GLU A 88 -3.87 32.51 -16.92
N ASN A 89 -3.97 32.59 -15.59
CA ASN A 89 -4.83 33.58 -14.92
C ASN A 89 -4.03 34.72 -14.27
N GLY A 90 -2.70 34.73 -14.43
CA GLY A 90 -1.83 35.77 -13.88
C GLY A 90 -1.76 35.81 -12.36
N TYR A 91 -1.93 34.67 -11.68
CA TYR A 91 -1.86 34.61 -10.22
C TYR A 91 -0.41 34.66 -9.75
N THR A 92 -0.12 35.58 -8.83
CA THR A 92 1.23 35.71 -8.23
C THR A 92 1.51 34.58 -7.24
N TYR A 93 0.48 34.09 -6.54
CA TYR A 93 0.58 32.96 -5.60
C TYR A 93 -0.71 32.14 -5.61
N ILE A 94 -0.55 30.83 -5.45
CA ILE A 94 -1.64 29.90 -5.12
C ILE A 94 -1.25 29.22 -3.81
N MET A 95 -2.13 29.30 -2.80
CA MET A 95 -1.87 28.74 -1.47
C MET A 95 -3.00 27.81 -1.04
N SER A 96 -2.65 26.76 -0.29
CA SER A 96 -3.65 25.88 0.33
C SER A 96 -4.44 26.65 1.40
N PRO A 97 -5.77 26.44 1.51
CA PRO A 97 -6.56 26.99 2.60
C PRO A 97 -6.04 26.64 3.99
N GLN A 98 -5.37 25.50 4.14
CA GLN A 98 -4.89 24.99 5.43
C GLN A 98 -3.75 25.82 6.03
N VAL A 99 -3.00 26.54 5.21
CA VAL A 99 -1.89 27.40 5.66
C VAL A 99 -2.31 28.86 5.84
N MET A 100 -3.56 29.21 5.50
CA MET A 100 -4.08 30.57 5.60
C MET A 100 -4.86 30.75 6.91
N LEU A 101 -4.43 31.70 7.74
CA LEU A 101 -5.15 32.07 8.97
C LEU A 101 -6.41 32.91 8.72
N TYR A 102 -6.47 33.60 7.57
CA TYR A 102 -7.59 34.43 7.16
C TYR A 102 -7.70 34.47 5.62
N ARG A 103 -8.94 34.41 5.10
CA ARG A 103 -9.25 34.55 3.67
C ARG A 103 -10.32 35.61 3.50
N GLY A 104 -9.98 36.75 2.89
CA GLY A 104 -10.94 37.80 2.55
C GLY A 104 -11.86 37.41 1.38
N ALA A 105 -13.00 38.08 1.25
CA ALA A 105 -13.98 37.82 0.19
C ALA A 105 -13.45 38.10 -1.24
N SER A 106 -12.41 38.93 -1.38
CA SER A 106 -11.73 39.20 -2.65
C SER A 106 -10.78 38.08 -3.09
N ALA A 107 -10.54 37.08 -2.24
CA ALA A 107 -9.63 35.99 -2.56
C ALA A 107 -10.25 35.03 -3.60
N ILE A 108 -9.54 34.84 -4.71
CA ILE A 108 -9.98 33.98 -5.81
C ILE A 108 -9.77 32.51 -5.43
N ASP A 109 -10.81 31.69 -5.65
CA ASP A 109 -10.68 30.24 -5.54
C ASP A 109 -10.20 29.64 -6.87
N ALA A 110 -9.00 29.07 -6.87
CA ALA A 110 -8.46 28.40 -8.05
C ALA A 110 -8.88 26.92 -8.16
N THR A 111 -9.57 26.36 -7.15
CA THR A 111 -9.83 24.92 -7.04
C THR A 111 -10.53 24.35 -8.27
N ASP A 112 -11.58 25.00 -8.75
CA ASP A 112 -12.36 24.50 -9.89
C ASP A 112 -11.56 24.56 -11.20
N LYS A 113 -10.70 25.58 -11.36
CA LYS A 113 -9.79 25.69 -12.51
C LYS A 113 -8.74 24.57 -12.49
N VAL A 114 -8.18 24.27 -11.33
CA VAL A 114 -7.20 23.19 -11.16
C VAL A 114 -7.85 21.83 -11.39
N LYS A 115 -9.07 21.59 -10.89
CA LYS A 115 -9.84 20.37 -11.17
C LYS A 115 -10.09 20.19 -12.67
N ALA A 116 -10.48 21.26 -13.36
CA ALA A 116 -10.69 21.23 -14.80
C ALA A 116 -9.41 20.83 -15.56
N LYS A 117 -8.24 21.35 -15.17
CA LYS A 117 -6.93 20.94 -15.73
C LYS A 117 -6.58 19.48 -15.46
N LEU A 118 -7.00 18.95 -14.32
CA LEU A 118 -6.80 17.54 -13.97
C LEU A 118 -7.83 16.59 -14.61
N GLY A 119 -8.81 17.12 -15.35
CA GLY A 119 -9.90 16.32 -15.94
C GLY A 119 -10.88 15.77 -14.90
N LEU A 120 -10.90 16.35 -13.71
CA LEU A 120 -11.81 15.98 -12.62
C LEU A 120 -13.07 16.87 -12.70
N LYS A 121 -14.25 16.24 -12.63
CA LYS A 121 -15.54 16.94 -12.58
C LYS A 121 -15.89 17.36 -11.15
#